data_AF-A0A9Q4P6R3-F1
#
_entry.id   AF-A0A9Q4P6R3-F1
#
_cell.length_a   1.000
_cell.length_b   1.000
_cell.length_c   1.000
_cell.angle_alpha   90.00
_cell.angle_beta   90.00
_cell.angle_gamma   90.00
#
_symmetry.space_group_name_H-M   'P 1'
#
loop_
_entity.id
_entity.type
_entity.pdbx_description
1 polymer ?
#
loop_
_entity_poly.entity_id
_entity_poly.type
_entity_poly.pdbx_seq_one_letter_code
_entity_poly.pdbx_strand_id
1 'polypeptide(L)'
;MEQQLQLNDHNKQKYPPMHSINHSSLSHSNISHKTKINLKKLFLFIFIIFGMSSCAAIDPITPVSYNILLTKINDLLNLCIILLNQPEQYHGQIISRLYYGYYHLARLLYINYYNYDAGGHGKTWKKLPKNICEFGLKMKILREKYDYDAIDSIDLSENIDIDFKTILDEEENANNLLEELENTLDKCTYLSNKDIKRCKSKINDIKETHKILVEQIKEK
;
A
#
# COMPACT_ATOMS: atom_id res chain seq x y z
N MET A 1 -25.20 50.34 15.41
CA MET A 1 -24.11 51.32 15.25
C MET A 1 -22.96 50.55 14.63
N GLU A 2 -22.93 50.50 13.31
CA GLU A 2 -21.91 49.79 12.54
C GLU A 2 -20.64 50.63 12.52
N GLN A 3 -19.51 50.06 12.92
CA GLN A 3 -18.19 50.67 12.73
C GLN A 3 -17.38 49.80 11.76
N GLN A 4 -17.07 50.42 10.62
CA GLN A 4 -16.21 49.92 9.56
C GLN A 4 -14.75 49.98 10.01
N LEU A 5 -14.01 48.88 9.77
CA LEU A 5 -12.55 48.85 9.87
C LEU A 5 -11.94 49.22 8.51
N GLN A 6 -11.25 50.35 8.48
CA GLN A 6 -10.42 50.80 7.37
C GLN A 6 -9.09 50.01 7.36
N LEU A 7 -8.70 49.50 6.18
CA LEU A 7 -7.41 48.84 5.96
C LEU A 7 -6.42 49.85 5.36
N ASN A 8 -5.25 49.93 5.98
CA ASN A 8 -4.13 50.82 5.67
C ASN A 8 -3.50 50.56 4.29
N ASP A 9 -3.40 51.64 3.50
CA ASP A 9 -2.50 51.78 2.36
C ASP A 9 -1.08 52.07 2.85
N HIS A 10 -0.12 51.15 2.71
CA HIS A 10 1.32 51.46 2.68
C HIS A 10 2.15 50.31 2.08
N ASN A 11 2.40 50.36 0.77
CA ASN A 11 3.69 50.10 0.10
C ASN A 11 3.50 49.89 -1.41
N LYS A 12 3.58 50.99 -2.19
CA LYS A 12 3.80 50.93 -3.64
C LYS A 12 5.24 51.31 -3.95
N GLN A 13 6.06 50.32 -4.24
CA GLN A 13 7.44 50.49 -4.69
C GLN A 13 7.46 50.66 -6.21
N LYS A 14 8.06 51.78 -6.68
CA LYS A 14 8.22 52.14 -8.10
C LYS A 14 9.32 51.32 -8.78
N TYR A 15 9.07 50.87 -10.01
CA TYR A 15 10.10 50.38 -10.95
C TYR A 15 9.91 51.04 -12.35
N PRO A 16 10.99 51.21 -13.15
CA PRO A 16 11.05 52.09 -14.33
C PRO A 16 10.53 51.45 -15.64
N PRO A 17 10.34 52.23 -16.74
CA PRO A 17 9.65 51.76 -17.94
C PRO A 17 10.53 50.86 -18.81
N MET A 18 9.99 49.74 -19.27
CA MET A 18 10.64 48.85 -20.25
C MET A 18 10.31 49.24 -21.69
N HIS A 19 11.35 49.20 -22.53
CA HIS A 19 11.37 49.52 -23.95
C HIS A 19 10.44 48.65 -24.80
N SER A 20 9.91 49.27 -25.85
CA SER A 20 9.16 48.66 -26.96
C SER A 20 9.98 47.60 -27.70
N ILE A 21 9.46 46.38 -27.81
CA ILE A 21 10.02 45.32 -28.65
C ILE A 21 9.17 45.21 -29.92
N ASN A 22 9.84 45.32 -31.07
CA ASN A 22 9.27 45.23 -32.42
C ASN A 22 8.57 43.89 -32.66
N HIS A 23 7.36 43.93 -33.23
CA HIS A 23 6.67 42.77 -33.78
C HIS A 23 7.36 42.32 -35.08
N SER A 24 8.07 41.19 -35.04
CA SER A 24 8.41 40.43 -36.24
C SER A 24 7.22 39.58 -36.66
N SER A 25 6.89 39.65 -37.94
CA SER A 25 5.78 38.97 -38.61
C SER A 25 6.00 37.46 -38.67
N LEU A 26 5.14 36.71 -37.96
CA LEU A 26 4.97 35.27 -38.13
C LEU A 26 4.19 34.98 -39.42
N SER A 27 4.88 34.52 -40.47
CA SER A 27 4.23 33.88 -41.62
C SER A 27 3.80 32.46 -41.23
N HIS A 28 2.52 32.25 -40.93
CA HIS A 28 1.96 30.91 -40.78
C HIS A 28 1.73 30.29 -42.16
N SER A 29 2.58 29.35 -42.56
CA SER A 29 2.28 28.41 -43.64
C SER A 29 1.33 27.33 -43.11
N ASN A 30 0.05 27.43 -43.51
CA ASN A 30 -0.94 26.39 -43.24
C ASN A 30 -0.70 25.18 -44.18
N ILE A 31 0.13 24.23 -43.74
CA ILE A 31 0.19 22.90 -44.35
C ILE A 31 -0.76 21.98 -43.58
N SER A 32 -2.00 21.87 -44.07
CA SER A 32 -2.96 20.85 -43.60
C SER A 32 -2.58 19.51 -44.23
N HIS A 33 -1.72 18.73 -43.56
CA HIS A 33 -1.62 17.31 -43.84
C HIS A 33 -2.79 16.58 -43.19
N LYS A 34 -3.87 16.33 -43.96
CA LYS A 34 -4.88 15.34 -43.59
C LYS A 34 -4.27 13.94 -43.73
N THR A 35 -3.62 13.47 -42.68
CA THR A 35 -3.15 12.09 -42.59
C THR A 35 -4.35 11.17 -42.46
N LYS A 36 -4.75 10.48 -43.54
CA LYS A 36 -5.77 9.43 -43.47
C LYS A 36 -5.19 8.25 -42.69
N ILE A 37 -5.52 8.16 -41.40
CA ILE A 37 -5.18 7.01 -40.57
C ILE A 37 -5.98 5.82 -41.08
N ASN A 38 -5.30 4.79 -41.58
CA ASN A 38 -5.93 3.55 -42.01
C ASN A 38 -6.33 2.75 -40.77
N LEU A 39 -7.63 2.78 -40.41
CA LEU A 39 -8.15 2.13 -39.20
C LEU A 39 -7.75 0.66 -39.07
N LYS A 40 -7.59 -0.09 -40.18
CA LYS A 40 -7.14 -1.49 -40.13
C LYS A 40 -5.69 -1.61 -39.64
N LYS A 41 -4.81 -0.71 -40.07
CA LYS A 41 -3.42 -0.65 -39.58
C LYS A 41 -3.36 -0.19 -38.12
N LEU A 42 -4.23 0.74 -37.73
CA LEU A 42 -4.34 1.19 -36.34
C LEU A 42 -4.81 0.05 -35.42
N PHE A 43 -5.83 -0.70 -35.82
CA PHE A 43 -6.30 -1.86 -35.07
C PHE A 43 -5.24 -2.96 -34.94
N LEU A 44 -4.49 -3.24 -36.02
CA LEU A 44 -3.39 -4.18 -35.97
C LEU A 44 -2.27 -3.71 -35.03
N PHE A 45 -1.95 -2.41 -35.03
CA PHE A 45 -0.95 -1.82 -34.15
C PHE A 45 -1.37 -1.89 -32.68
N ILE A 46 -2.65 -1.60 -32.38
CA ILE A 46 -3.24 -1.78 -31.05
C ILE A 46 -3.19 -3.27 -30.66
N PHE A 47 -3.57 -4.19 -31.54
CA PHE A 47 -3.55 -5.62 -31.26
C PHE A 47 -2.14 -6.15 -30.98
N ILE A 48 -1.11 -5.62 -31.66
CA ILE A 48 0.30 -5.98 -31.41
C ILE A 48 0.80 -5.39 -30.07
N ILE A 49 0.49 -4.12 -29.78
CA ILE A 49 0.88 -3.48 -28.51
C ILE A 49 0.20 -4.15 -27.32
N PHE A 50 -1.11 -4.41 -27.40
CA PHE A 50 -1.88 -5.06 -26.34
C PHE A 50 -1.67 -6.58 -26.28
N GLY A 51 -1.39 -7.22 -27.42
CA GLY A 51 -1.15 -8.67 -27.50
C GLY A 51 0.22 -9.07 -26.96
N MET A 52 1.26 -8.25 -27.12
CA MET A 52 2.61 -8.53 -26.59
C MET A 52 2.84 -8.01 -25.17
N SER A 53 2.00 -7.11 -24.65
CA SER A 53 2.09 -6.64 -23.25
C SER A 53 1.54 -7.64 -22.23
N SER A 54 0.90 -8.74 -22.67
CA SER A 54 0.50 -9.84 -21.77
C SER A 54 1.67 -10.72 -21.33
N CYS A 55 2.86 -10.56 -21.92
CA CYS A 55 4.11 -11.04 -21.33
C CYS A 55 4.72 -9.91 -20.49
N ALA A 56 3.95 -9.36 -19.55
CA ALA A 56 4.54 -8.59 -18.46
C ALA A 56 5.45 -9.56 -17.70
N ALA A 57 6.76 -9.41 -17.90
CA ALA A 57 7.75 -10.11 -17.09
C ALA A 57 7.39 -9.86 -15.62
N ILE A 58 7.27 -10.94 -14.85
CA ILE A 58 6.94 -10.80 -13.45
C ILE A 58 8.05 -9.96 -12.82
N ASP A 59 7.69 -8.85 -12.18
CA ASP A 59 8.68 -7.89 -11.70
C ASP A 59 9.67 -8.60 -10.76
N PRO A 60 10.97 -8.63 -11.10
CA PRO A 60 11.96 -9.30 -10.28
C PRO A 60 12.06 -8.57 -8.95
N ILE A 61 11.90 -9.31 -7.85
CA ILE A 61 12.07 -8.75 -6.52
C ILE A 61 13.55 -8.62 -6.21
N THR A 62 13.94 -7.44 -5.74
CA THR A 62 15.31 -7.18 -5.28
C THR A 62 15.38 -7.32 -3.76
N PRO A 63 16.57 -7.59 -3.20
CA PRO A 63 16.80 -7.53 -1.75
C PRO A 63 16.38 -6.20 -1.12
N VAL A 64 16.52 -5.10 -1.86
CA VAL A 64 16.12 -3.77 -1.42
C VAL A 64 14.60 -3.71 -1.28
N SER A 65 13.85 -4.15 -2.30
CA SER A 65 12.39 -4.22 -2.27
C SER A 65 11.88 -5.11 -1.12
N TYR A 66 12.54 -6.25 -0.88
CA TYR A 66 12.22 -7.16 0.23
C TYR A 66 12.40 -6.47 1.59
N ASN A 67 13.53 -5.78 1.80
CA ASN A 67 13.81 -5.04 3.04
C ASN A 67 12.85 -3.85 3.25
N ILE A 68 12.42 -3.19 2.18
CA ILE A 68 11.43 -2.11 2.25
C ILE A 68 10.08 -2.67 2.72
N LEU A 69 9.65 -3.82 2.21
CA LEU A 69 8.42 -4.47 2.65
C LEU A 69 8.47 -4.84 4.14
N LEU A 70 9.58 -5.41 4.62
CA LEU A 70 9.77 -5.68 6.06
C LEU A 70 9.66 -4.41 6.91
N THR A 71 10.31 -3.32 6.49
CA THR A 71 10.22 -2.03 7.20
C THR A 71 8.78 -1.53 7.23
N LYS A 72 8.09 -1.59 6.09
CA LYS A 72 6.69 -1.16 5.98
C LYS A 72 5.75 -1.98 6.87
N ILE A 73 5.97 -3.28 7.01
CA ILE A 73 5.19 -4.13 7.92
C ILE A 73 5.34 -3.59 9.35
N ASN A 74 6.56 -3.34 9.79
CA ASN A 74 6.81 -2.83 11.13
C ASN A 74 6.19 -1.45 11.36
N ASP A 75 6.27 -0.56 10.37
CA ASP A 75 5.65 0.77 10.42
C ASP A 75 4.12 0.67 10.55
N LEU A 76 3.49 -0.27 9.84
CA LEU A 76 2.04 -0.51 9.94
C LEU A 76 1.64 -1.01 11.33
N LEU A 77 2.41 -1.93 11.91
CA LEU A 77 2.15 -2.42 13.26
C LEU A 77 2.34 -1.33 14.33
N ASN A 78 3.39 -0.52 14.21
CA ASN A 78 3.61 0.64 15.08
C ASN A 78 2.49 1.69 14.94
N LEU A 79 1.99 1.91 13.72
CA LEU A 79 0.83 2.77 13.52
C LEU A 79 -0.41 2.22 14.22
N CYS A 80 -0.64 0.90 14.20
CA CYS A 80 -1.73 0.28 14.94
C CYS A 80 -1.62 0.55 16.46
N ILE A 81 -0.42 0.41 17.02
CA ILE A 81 -0.13 0.74 18.43
C ILE A 81 -0.46 2.22 18.74
N ILE A 82 -0.04 3.14 17.86
CA ILE A 82 -0.34 4.57 18.04
C ILE A 82 -1.85 4.81 18.00
N LEU A 83 -2.57 4.15 17.09
CA LEU A 83 -4.02 4.29 16.91
C LEU A 83 -4.83 3.70 18.09
N LEU A 84 -4.35 2.65 18.77
CA LEU A 84 -5.00 2.12 19.98
C LEU A 84 -5.07 3.17 21.11
N ASN A 85 -4.11 4.09 21.13
CA ASN A 85 -4.05 5.18 22.09
C ASN A 85 -4.90 6.40 21.67
N GLN A 86 -5.55 6.36 20.50
CA GLN A 86 -6.45 7.39 20.02
C GLN A 86 -7.91 7.07 20.39
N PRO A 87 -8.83 8.06 20.28
CA PRO A 87 -10.26 7.83 20.45
C PRO A 87 -10.79 6.69 19.57
N GLU A 88 -11.81 5.99 20.07
CA GLU A 88 -12.38 4.77 19.49
C GLU A 88 -12.81 4.90 18.02
N GLN A 89 -13.22 6.10 17.59
CA GLN A 89 -13.55 6.40 16.19
C GLN A 89 -12.42 6.06 15.20
N TYR A 90 -11.17 5.95 15.66
CA TYR A 90 -10.02 5.58 14.85
C TYR A 90 -9.73 4.07 14.88
N HIS A 91 -10.37 3.28 15.73
CA HIS A 91 -10.00 1.89 15.94
C HIS A 91 -10.32 0.99 14.74
N GLY A 92 -11.34 1.32 13.94
CA GLY A 92 -11.56 0.64 12.65
C GLY A 92 -10.35 0.74 11.69
N GLN A 93 -9.55 1.81 11.78
CA GLN A 93 -8.32 1.94 10.99
C GLN A 93 -7.26 0.91 11.42
N ILE A 94 -7.27 0.47 12.68
CA ILE A 94 -6.33 -0.55 13.18
C ILE A 94 -6.55 -1.85 12.41
N ILE A 95 -7.80 -2.29 12.27
CA ILE A 95 -8.16 -3.53 11.56
C ILE A 95 -7.66 -3.49 10.11
N SER A 96 -7.91 -2.36 9.42
CA SER A 96 -7.43 -2.14 8.04
C SER A 96 -5.90 -2.22 7.95
N ARG A 97 -5.17 -1.46 8.80
CA ARG A 97 -3.70 -1.40 8.74
C ARG A 97 -3.03 -2.70 9.18
N LEU A 98 -3.58 -3.38 10.17
CA LEU A 98 -3.12 -4.68 10.62
C LEU A 98 -3.21 -5.72 9.50
N TYR A 99 -4.35 -5.75 8.78
CA TYR A 99 -4.49 -6.60 7.60
C TYR A 99 -3.41 -6.32 6.54
N TYR A 100 -3.11 -5.05 6.24
CA TYR A 100 -2.05 -4.75 5.27
C TYR A 100 -0.67 -5.19 5.76
N GLY A 101 -0.41 -5.17 7.07
CA GLY A 101 0.78 -5.77 7.68
C GLY A 101 0.86 -7.27 7.39
N TYR A 102 -0.21 -8.02 7.71
CA TYR A 102 -0.29 -9.46 7.43
C TYR A 102 -0.21 -9.79 5.94
N TYR A 103 -0.85 -8.99 5.09
CA TYR A 103 -0.77 -9.15 3.64
C TYR A 103 0.65 -8.95 3.11
N HIS A 104 1.39 -7.98 3.64
CA HIS A 104 2.78 -7.79 3.25
C HIS A 104 3.67 -8.95 3.72
N LEU A 105 3.44 -9.50 4.91
CA LEU A 105 4.10 -10.75 5.36
C LEU A 105 3.81 -11.91 4.41
N ALA A 106 2.54 -12.09 4.03
CA ALA A 106 2.11 -13.12 3.09
C ALA A 106 2.70 -12.93 1.69
N ARG A 107 2.84 -11.68 1.22
CA ARG A 107 3.56 -11.38 -0.03
C ARG A 107 5.01 -11.84 0.06
N LEU A 108 5.72 -11.52 1.14
CA LEU A 108 7.10 -11.97 1.33
C LEU A 108 7.21 -13.50 1.38
N LEU A 109 6.29 -14.16 2.09
CA LEU A 109 6.26 -15.62 2.14
C LEU A 109 6.00 -16.24 0.76
N TYR A 110 5.06 -15.66 0.00
CA TYR A 110 4.80 -16.05 -1.37
C TYR A 110 6.07 -15.92 -2.23
N ILE A 111 6.79 -14.82 -2.07
CA ILE A 111 8.05 -14.56 -2.79
C ILE A 111 9.08 -15.64 -2.47
N ASN A 112 9.22 -16.02 -1.20
CA ASN A 112 10.14 -17.10 -0.79
C ASN A 112 9.79 -18.44 -1.44
N TYR A 113 8.49 -18.70 -1.66
CA TYR A 113 8.03 -19.95 -2.26
C TYR A 113 8.12 -19.99 -3.79
N TYR A 114 7.85 -18.85 -4.44
CA TYR A 114 7.60 -18.82 -5.87
C TYR A 114 8.62 -17.98 -6.64
N ASN A 115 9.52 -17.26 -5.96
CA ASN A 115 10.52 -16.37 -6.53
C ASN A 115 9.93 -15.28 -7.44
N TYR A 116 8.70 -14.83 -7.16
CA TYR A 116 8.11 -13.70 -7.86
C TYR A 116 6.96 -13.07 -7.07
N ASP A 117 6.56 -11.86 -7.43
CA ASP A 117 5.52 -11.13 -6.71
C ASP A 117 4.10 -11.48 -7.18
N ALA A 118 3.17 -11.62 -6.24
CA ALA A 118 1.77 -11.88 -6.53
C ALA A 118 1.01 -10.55 -6.73
N GLY A 119 0.38 -10.39 -7.90
CA GLY A 119 -0.38 -9.20 -8.26
C GLY A 119 -1.76 -9.02 -7.58
N GLY A 120 -2.03 -9.60 -6.40
CA GLY A 120 -3.27 -9.31 -5.69
C GLY A 120 -3.58 -10.17 -4.47
N HIS A 121 -4.29 -9.57 -3.49
CA HIS A 121 -4.61 -10.15 -2.18
C HIS A 121 -5.10 -11.60 -2.22
N GLY A 122 -6.21 -11.88 -2.92
CA GLY A 122 -6.78 -13.21 -2.97
C GLY A 122 -5.87 -14.24 -3.65
N LYS A 123 -5.07 -13.81 -4.64
CA LYS A 123 -4.11 -14.70 -5.32
C LYS A 123 -2.93 -15.05 -4.42
N THR A 124 -2.45 -14.08 -3.64
CA THR A 124 -1.39 -14.30 -2.65
C THR A 124 -1.84 -15.33 -1.63
N TRP A 125 -2.98 -15.11 -0.96
CA TRP A 125 -3.46 -15.99 0.11
C TRP A 125 -3.76 -17.42 -0.37
N LYS A 126 -4.44 -17.58 -1.51
CA LYS A 126 -4.86 -18.89 -2.04
C LYS A 126 -3.72 -19.83 -2.43
N LYS A 127 -2.50 -19.31 -2.55
CA LYS A 127 -1.30 -20.08 -2.91
C LYS A 127 -0.40 -20.41 -1.70
N LEU A 128 -0.74 -19.93 -0.52
CA LEU A 128 -0.03 -20.24 0.72
C LEU A 128 -0.61 -21.51 1.38
N PRO A 129 0.11 -22.12 2.34
CA PRO A 129 -0.40 -23.25 3.12
C PRO A 129 -1.80 -23.00 3.68
N LYS A 130 -2.61 -24.07 3.79
CA LYS A 130 -4.05 -23.99 4.07
C LYS A 130 -4.38 -23.16 5.31
N ASN A 131 -3.67 -23.36 6.42
CA ASN A 131 -3.85 -22.61 7.66
C ASN A 131 -3.59 -21.10 7.48
N ILE A 132 -2.49 -20.74 6.80
CA ILE A 132 -2.15 -19.34 6.50
C ILE A 132 -3.16 -18.71 5.53
N CYS A 133 -3.65 -19.49 4.57
CA CYS A 133 -4.68 -19.08 3.63
C CYS A 133 -5.98 -18.73 4.34
N GLU A 134 -6.49 -19.61 5.20
CA GLU A 134 -7.74 -19.43 5.94
C GLU A 134 -7.67 -18.20 6.85
N PHE A 135 -6.59 -18.06 7.61
CA PHE A 135 -6.30 -16.86 8.41
C PHE A 135 -6.33 -15.57 7.57
N GLY A 136 -5.57 -15.54 6.47
CA GLY A 136 -5.47 -14.36 5.62
C GLY A 136 -6.78 -13.95 4.97
N LEU A 137 -7.62 -14.92 4.59
CA LEU A 137 -8.96 -14.67 4.06
C LEU A 137 -9.91 -14.13 5.15
N LYS A 138 -9.82 -14.63 6.39
CA LYS A 138 -10.59 -14.11 7.53
C LYS A 138 -10.23 -12.65 7.82
N MET A 139 -8.93 -12.34 7.89
CA MET A 139 -8.45 -10.96 8.09
C MET A 139 -8.82 -10.03 6.93
N LYS A 140 -8.86 -10.55 5.69
CA LYS A 140 -9.32 -9.78 4.52
C LYS A 140 -10.77 -9.34 4.67
N ILE A 141 -11.66 -10.24 5.10
CA ILE A 141 -13.08 -9.94 5.31
C ILE A 141 -13.24 -8.86 6.38
N LEU A 142 -12.54 -8.98 7.51
CA LEU A 142 -12.52 -7.95 8.55
C LEU A 142 -12.08 -6.60 8.01
N ARG A 143 -11.00 -6.55 7.23
CA ARG A 143 -10.56 -5.29 6.61
C ARG A 143 -11.60 -4.72 5.64
N GLU A 144 -12.29 -5.55 4.85
CA GLU A 144 -13.26 -5.08 3.86
C GLU A 144 -14.45 -4.37 4.52
N LYS A 145 -14.90 -4.86 5.69
CA LYS A 145 -15.90 -4.20 6.54
C LYS A 145 -15.54 -2.74 6.86
N TYR A 146 -14.28 -2.48 7.21
CA TYR A 146 -13.83 -1.14 7.60
C TYR A 146 -13.37 -0.26 6.43
N ASP A 147 -12.87 -0.84 5.34
CA ASP A 147 -12.42 -0.09 4.16
C ASP A 147 -13.58 0.32 3.24
N TYR A 148 -14.67 -0.47 3.16
CA TYR A 148 -15.72 -0.30 2.15
C TYR A 148 -17.12 -0.21 2.72
N ASP A 149 -17.46 -1.02 3.72
CA ASP A 149 -18.83 -1.07 4.25
C ASP A 149 -19.11 0.06 5.27
N ALA A 150 -18.09 0.85 5.61
CA ALA A 150 -18.18 1.98 6.54
C ALA A 150 -19.03 3.17 6.04
N ILE A 151 -19.42 3.18 4.76
CA ILE A 151 -20.17 4.27 4.13
C ILE A 151 -21.68 4.04 4.23
N ASP A 152 -22.13 2.80 4.37
CA ASP A 152 -23.55 2.44 4.35
C ASP A 152 -23.98 1.77 5.69
N SER A 153 -24.39 2.60 6.64
CA SER A 153 -25.48 2.29 7.59
C SER A 153 -25.29 1.31 8.77
N ILE A 154 -24.12 1.21 9.41
CA ILE A 154 -24.01 0.59 10.75
C ILE A 154 -23.05 1.41 11.62
N ASP A 155 -23.46 1.66 12.87
CA ASP A 155 -22.59 2.22 13.91
C ASP A 155 -21.40 1.27 14.12
N LEU A 156 -20.29 1.52 13.41
CA LEU A 156 -19.09 0.66 13.40
C LEU A 156 -18.47 0.50 14.81
N SER A 157 -18.82 1.40 15.74
CA SER A 157 -18.42 1.31 17.14
C SER A 157 -19.03 0.09 17.85
N GLU A 158 -20.26 -0.31 17.53
CA GLU A 158 -20.95 -1.41 18.22
C GLU A 158 -20.34 -2.81 17.97
N ASN A 159 -19.31 -2.93 17.13
CA ASN A 159 -18.76 -4.23 16.72
C ASN A 159 -17.21 -4.27 16.69
N ILE A 160 -16.53 -3.25 17.22
CA ILE A 160 -15.05 -3.21 17.25
C ILE A 160 -14.47 -4.22 18.24
N ASP A 161 -15.10 -4.42 19.40
CA ASP A 161 -14.63 -5.36 20.42
C ASP A 161 -14.69 -6.82 19.92
N ILE A 162 -15.74 -7.17 19.18
CA ILE A 162 -15.89 -8.51 18.57
C ILE A 162 -14.81 -8.73 17.50
N ASP A 163 -14.50 -7.70 16.71
CA ASP A 163 -13.47 -7.78 15.68
C ASP A 163 -12.06 -7.84 16.29
N PHE A 164 -11.81 -7.12 17.39
CA PHE A 164 -10.58 -7.27 18.17
C PHE A 164 -10.47 -8.64 18.80
N LYS A 165 -11.55 -9.18 19.38
CA LYS A 165 -11.57 -10.56 19.86
C LYS A 165 -11.23 -11.54 18.74
N THR A 166 -11.76 -11.31 17.54
CA THR A 166 -11.45 -12.13 16.37
C THR A 166 -9.96 -12.08 16.00
N ILE A 167 -9.30 -10.93 16.16
CA ILE A 167 -7.84 -10.81 15.97
C ILE A 167 -7.08 -11.59 17.05
N LEU A 168 -7.51 -11.48 18.31
CA LEU A 168 -6.89 -12.20 19.43
C LEU A 168 -7.02 -13.73 19.27
N ASP A 169 -8.19 -14.21 18.86
CA ASP A 169 -8.45 -15.63 18.60
C ASP A 169 -7.56 -16.19 17.46
N GLU A 170 -7.02 -15.31 16.61
CA GLU A 170 -6.16 -15.64 15.46
C GLU A 170 -4.67 -15.35 15.71
N GLU A 171 -4.28 -15.02 16.95
CA GLU A 171 -2.90 -14.70 17.33
C GLU A 171 -1.92 -15.81 16.91
N GLU A 172 -2.28 -17.08 17.17
CA GLU A 172 -1.45 -18.23 16.82
C GLU A 172 -1.21 -18.33 15.31
N ASN A 173 -2.22 -18.05 14.49
CA ASN A 173 -2.08 -18.07 13.03
C ASN A 173 -1.21 -16.91 12.52
N ALA A 174 -1.27 -15.74 13.15
CA ALA A 174 -0.37 -14.62 12.86
C ALA A 174 1.09 -14.98 13.21
N ASN A 175 1.32 -15.63 14.35
CA ASN A 175 2.63 -16.11 14.77
C ASN A 175 3.18 -17.18 13.81
N ASN A 176 2.33 -18.13 13.40
CA ASN A 176 2.68 -19.14 12.40
C ASN A 176 3.10 -18.52 11.07
N LEU A 177 2.44 -17.44 10.62
CA LEU A 177 2.85 -16.71 9.41
C LEU A 177 4.26 -16.09 9.55
N LEU A 178 4.58 -15.51 10.71
CA LEU A 178 5.88 -14.91 10.99
C LEU A 178 7.00 -15.97 11.07
N GLU A 179 6.73 -17.10 11.72
CA GLU A 179 7.66 -18.22 11.81
C GLU A 179 7.91 -18.84 10.44
N GLU A 180 6.86 -19.09 9.67
CA GLU A 180 6.98 -19.65 8.34
C GLU A 180 7.75 -18.72 7.38
N LEU A 181 7.55 -17.39 7.50
CA LEU A 181 8.33 -16.40 6.77
C LEU A 181 9.83 -16.50 7.11
N GLU A 182 10.17 -16.60 8.39
CA GLU A 182 11.56 -16.73 8.83
C GLU A 182 12.20 -18.03 8.34
N ASN A 183 11.47 -19.14 8.46
CA ASN A 183 11.89 -20.49 8.08
C ASN A 183 12.06 -20.68 6.57
N THR A 184 11.54 -19.77 5.75
CA THR A 184 11.61 -19.85 4.30
C THR A 184 12.56 -18.84 3.65
N LEU A 185 13.28 -18.03 4.44
CA LEU A 185 14.19 -17.02 3.91
C LEU A 185 15.29 -17.59 3.00
N ASP A 186 15.76 -18.81 3.29
CA ASP A 186 16.77 -19.52 2.51
C ASP A 186 16.26 -20.03 1.15
N LYS A 187 14.94 -20.12 0.97
CA LYS A 187 14.30 -20.49 -0.30
C LYS A 187 14.26 -19.33 -1.30
N CYS A 188 14.42 -18.10 -0.83
CA CYS A 188 14.36 -16.90 -1.67
C CYS A 188 15.65 -16.71 -2.47
N THR A 189 15.59 -16.90 -3.79
CA THR A 189 16.79 -16.87 -4.65
C THR A 189 17.45 -15.50 -4.77
N TYR A 190 16.76 -14.44 -4.32
CA TYR A 190 17.25 -13.07 -4.41
C TYR A 190 18.10 -12.66 -3.21
N LEU A 191 18.00 -13.36 -2.07
CA LEU A 191 18.65 -12.97 -0.83
C LEU A 191 20.02 -13.64 -0.71
N SER A 192 21.07 -12.84 -0.48
CA SER A 192 22.37 -13.38 -0.05
C SER A 192 22.33 -13.80 1.41
N ASN A 193 23.33 -14.56 1.87
CA ASN A 193 23.48 -14.90 3.30
C ASN A 193 23.53 -13.65 4.20
N LYS A 194 24.08 -12.53 3.71
CA LYS A 194 24.09 -11.25 4.44
C LYS A 194 22.69 -10.67 4.54
N ASP A 195 21.91 -10.74 3.45
CA ASP A 195 20.54 -10.25 3.41
C ASP A 195 19.63 -11.09 4.30
N ILE A 196 19.78 -12.42 4.29
CA ILE A 196 19.02 -13.34 5.17
C ILE A 196 19.22 -12.96 6.63
N LYS A 197 20.46 -12.76 7.10
CA LYS A 197 20.74 -12.33 8.48
C LYS A 197 20.05 -11.00 8.83
N ARG A 198 20.08 -10.04 7.91
CA ARG A 198 19.40 -8.75 8.08
C ARG A 198 17.88 -8.91 8.13
N CYS A 199 17.31 -9.74 7.26
CA CYS A 199 15.87 -10.01 7.22
C CYS A 199 15.41 -10.71 8.50
N LYS A 200 16.18 -11.68 9.03
CA LYS A 200 15.89 -12.31 10.32
C LYS A 200 15.81 -11.31 11.47
N SER A 201 16.78 -10.39 11.56
CA SER A 201 16.75 -9.33 12.57
C SER A 201 15.46 -8.50 12.47
N LYS A 202 15.06 -8.10 11.26
CA LYS A 202 13.83 -7.33 11.06
C LYS A 202 12.56 -8.12 11.34
N ILE A 203 12.53 -9.41 11.04
CA ILE A 203 11.40 -10.28 11.38
C ILE A 203 11.27 -10.40 12.90
N ASN A 204 12.37 -10.48 13.63
CA ASN A 204 12.34 -10.45 15.09
C ASN A 204 11.77 -9.12 15.62
N ASP A 205 12.18 -7.98 15.06
CA ASP A 205 11.61 -6.67 15.42
C ASP A 205 10.09 -6.63 15.18
N ILE A 206 9.63 -7.24 14.07
CA ILE A 206 8.19 -7.36 13.73
C ILE A 206 7.47 -8.27 14.73
N LYS A 207 8.07 -9.41 15.11
CA LYS A 207 7.51 -10.33 16.12
C LYS A 207 7.30 -9.63 17.47
N GLU A 208 8.31 -8.89 17.93
CA GLU A 208 8.19 -8.10 19.17
C GLU A 208 7.13 -7.01 19.06
N THR A 209 7.10 -6.27 17.95
CA THR A 209 6.09 -5.23 17.72
C THR A 209 4.67 -5.80 17.66
N HIS A 210 4.49 -6.95 17.00
CA HIS A 210 3.21 -7.66 16.92
C HIS A 210 2.76 -8.13 18.30
N LYS A 211 3.66 -8.70 19.11
CA LYS A 211 3.38 -9.08 20.49
C LYS A 211 2.91 -7.89 21.32
N ILE A 212 3.61 -6.75 21.25
CA ILE A 212 3.20 -5.52 21.95
C ILE A 212 1.81 -5.06 21.50
N LEU A 213 1.55 -5.07 20.19
CA LEU A 213 0.25 -4.70 19.64
C LEU A 213 -0.86 -5.59 20.20
N VAL A 214 -0.66 -6.91 20.18
CA VAL A 214 -1.65 -7.89 20.67
C VAL A 214 -1.93 -7.71 22.16
N GLU A 215 -0.89 -7.49 22.98
CA GLU A 215 -1.08 -7.22 24.41
C GLU A 215 -1.88 -5.93 24.64
N GLN A 216 -1.60 -4.86 23.89
CA GLN A 216 -2.40 -3.63 24.00
C GLN A 216 -3.85 -3.78 23.54
N ILE A 217 -4.14 -4.69 22.61
CA ILE A 217 -5.52 -5.03 22.24
C ILE A 217 -6.21 -5.77 23.39
N LYS A 218 -5.51 -6.65 24.13
CA LYS A 218 -6.06 -7.37 25.29
C LYS A 218 -6.40 -6.46 26.47
N GLU A 219 -5.69 -5.34 26.60
CA GLU A 219 -5.87 -4.35 27.68
C GLU A 219 -7.01 -3.35 27.43
N LYS A 220 -7.60 -3.35 26.24
CA LYS A 220 -8.76 -2.51 25.90
C LYS A 220 -10.07 -3.15 26.36
#